data_AF-A0A2V6Z1H9-F1
#
_entry.id   AF-A0A2V6Z1H9-F1
#
_cell.length_a   1.000
_cell.length_b   1.000
_cell.length_c   1.000
_cell.angle_alpha   90.00
_cell.angle_beta   90.00
_cell.angle_gamma   90.00
#
_symmetry.space_group_name_H-M   'P 1'
#
loop_
_entity.id
_entity.type
_entity.pdbx_description
1 polymer ?
#
loop_
_entity_poly.entity_id
_entity_poly.type
_entity_poly.pdbx_seq_one_letter_code
_entity_poly.pdbx_strand_id
1 'polypeptide(L)'
;MSWIDRSFPTTATPSDLVGRVLGLNPGMMTGPGTNTYLVGRRDPILIDTGAGIAEYPPLLARYLGERGWSQPSRIILTHRHADHLGGVSQLRARFRGIHVSKMIFRDASLPESIHDLRDGQKIEADGATLIVVHTPGHASDHLCYYLVEEKALFTGDVVLAGSTTVIPSGDGDLLDYMSSLKRLQGLDVRRIYPAHGPVIEDGPARIQEYIDHRLMRERQILTALGDGLATIPEMVAKIYADVVPALHPMASQSVESHLKKLVREGRVLETVVRDAPSRWLLVR
;
A
#
# COMPACT_ATOMS: atom_id res chain seq x y z
N MET A 1 -21.27 5.03 -8.65
CA MET A 1 -20.13 4.13 -8.94
C MET A 1 -19.98 3.19 -7.76
N SER A 2 -20.31 1.91 -7.93
CA SER A 2 -20.06 0.92 -6.87
C SER A 2 -18.57 0.62 -6.88
N TRP A 3 -17.82 1.15 -5.92
CA TRP A 3 -16.42 0.78 -5.65
C TRP A 3 -16.25 -0.72 -5.31
N ILE A 4 -17.38 -1.40 -5.12
CA ILE A 4 -17.51 -2.80 -4.78
C ILE A 4 -17.88 -3.56 -6.04
N ASP A 5 -16.90 -4.20 -6.66
CA ASP A 5 -17.15 -5.26 -7.63
C ASP A 5 -17.53 -6.54 -6.88
N ARG A 6 -18.82 -6.85 -6.83
CA ARG A 6 -19.33 -8.06 -6.16
C ARG A 6 -18.97 -9.34 -6.91
N SER A 7 -18.50 -9.25 -8.15
CA SER A 7 -18.03 -10.40 -8.91
C SER A 7 -16.57 -10.76 -8.63
N PHE A 8 -15.84 -9.89 -7.89
CA PHE A 8 -14.46 -10.14 -7.52
C PHE A 8 -14.37 -11.38 -6.61
N PRO A 9 -13.62 -12.43 -7.00
CA PRO A 9 -13.70 -13.70 -6.30
C PRO A 9 -13.05 -13.61 -4.91
N THR A 10 -13.66 -14.24 -3.92
CA THR A 10 -13.17 -14.21 -2.53
C THR A 10 -11.91 -15.04 -2.32
N THR A 11 -11.61 -15.97 -3.24
CA THR A 11 -10.33 -16.69 -3.32
C THR A 11 -9.86 -16.75 -4.77
N ALA A 12 -8.55 -16.82 -4.98
CA ALA A 12 -7.95 -17.04 -6.30
C ALA A 12 -6.59 -17.73 -6.17
N THR A 13 -6.14 -18.36 -7.25
CA THR A 13 -4.81 -18.99 -7.33
C THR A 13 -4.10 -18.48 -8.59
N PRO A 14 -3.55 -17.25 -8.55
CA PRO A 14 -2.97 -16.60 -9.73
C PRO A 14 -1.68 -17.24 -10.27
N SER A 15 -1.07 -18.16 -9.53
CA SER A 15 0.07 -18.96 -9.98
C SER A 15 0.25 -20.22 -9.12
N ASP A 16 1.23 -21.06 -9.48
CA ASP A 16 1.57 -22.26 -8.73
C ASP A 16 2.09 -21.97 -7.31
N LEU A 17 2.75 -20.81 -7.11
CA LEU A 17 3.32 -20.41 -5.82
C LEU A 17 2.43 -19.44 -5.04
N VAL A 18 1.44 -18.81 -5.68
CA VAL A 18 0.67 -17.72 -5.07
C VAL A 18 -0.82 -18.06 -5.03
N GLY A 19 -1.34 -18.11 -3.81
CA GLY A 19 -2.77 -18.07 -3.50
C GLY A 19 -3.19 -16.70 -2.99
N ARG A 20 -4.48 -16.37 -3.15
CA ARG A 20 -5.08 -15.14 -2.64
C ARG A 20 -6.37 -15.43 -1.91
N VAL A 21 -6.54 -14.86 -0.73
CA VAL A 21 -7.79 -14.86 0.03
C VAL A 21 -8.19 -13.42 0.33
N LEU A 22 -9.43 -13.06 0.04
CA LEU A 22 -9.92 -11.71 0.25
C LEU A 22 -10.29 -11.49 1.72
N GLY A 23 -9.88 -10.36 2.30
CA GLY A 23 -10.11 -9.97 3.69
C GLY A 23 -11.57 -9.64 4.06
N LEU A 24 -12.48 -9.70 3.08
CA LEU A 24 -13.93 -9.47 3.24
C LEU A 24 -14.32 -8.10 3.80
N ASN A 25 -13.48 -7.10 3.57
CA ASN A 25 -13.61 -5.73 4.05
C ASN A 25 -13.74 -4.72 2.89
N PRO A 26 -14.80 -4.82 2.05
CA PRO A 26 -14.96 -3.91 0.91
C PRO A 26 -15.19 -2.47 1.36
N GLY A 27 -14.69 -1.50 0.59
CA GLY A 27 -14.76 -0.11 0.96
C GLY A 27 -14.17 0.84 -0.08
N MET A 28 -14.31 2.13 0.16
CA MET A 28 -13.76 3.16 -0.75
C MET A 28 -12.23 3.04 -0.88
N MET A 29 -11.54 2.71 0.22
CA MET A 29 -10.07 2.57 0.26
C MET A 29 -9.60 1.17 -0.16
N THR A 30 -10.39 0.15 0.16
CA THR A 30 -10.00 -1.27 0.01
C THR A 30 -10.59 -1.93 -1.24
N GLY A 31 -11.42 -1.21 -2.00
CA GLY A 31 -12.14 -1.73 -3.16
C GLY A 31 -13.00 -2.95 -2.81
N PRO A 32 -12.79 -4.12 -3.45
CA PRO A 32 -13.49 -5.35 -3.07
C PRO A 32 -13.05 -5.93 -1.70
N GLY A 33 -11.89 -5.50 -1.17
CA GLY A 33 -11.31 -5.96 0.09
C GLY A 33 -9.78 -6.04 0.02
N THR A 34 -9.14 -6.28 1.16
CA THR A 34 -7.69 -6.51 1.21
C THR A 34 -7.36 -7.89 0.67
N ASN A 35 -6.48 -7.97 -0.31
CA ASN A 35 -5.90 -9.20 -0.79
C ASN A 35 -4.83 -9.65 0.21
N THR A 36 -5.07 -10.78 0.87
CA THR A 36 -4.01 -11.50 1.59
C THR A 36 -3.48 -12.60 0.69
N TYR A 37 -2.17 -12.86 0.76
CA TYR A 37 -1.49 -13.78 -0.15
C TYR A 37 -0.84 -14.93 0.57
N LEU A 38 -0.98 -16.14 0.03
CA LEU A 38 -0.29 -17.34 0.48
C LEU A 38 0.82 -17.66 -0.51
N VAL A 39 2.06 -17.70 -0.05
CA VAL A 39 3.24 -17.85 -0.91
C VAL A 39 4.02 -19.11 -0.55
N GLY A 40 4.18 -20.00 -1.52
CA GLY A 40 4.90 -21.28 -1.39
C GLY A 40 4.09 -22.48 -1.89
N ARG A 41 4.76 -23.60 -2.12
CA ARG A 41 4.15 -24.86 -2.58
C ARG A 41 3.52 -25.67 -1.43
N ARG A 42 4.13 -25.60 -0.25
CA ARG A 42 3.68 -26.23 1.01
C ARG A 42 3.92 -25.27 2.17
N ASP A 43 3.09 -25.38 3.21
CA ASP A 43 3.17 -24.57 4.44
C ASP A 43 3.46 -23.08 4.14
N PRO A 44 2.59 -22.42 3.36
CA PRO A 44 2.89 -21.13 2.74
C PRO A 44 3.11 -20.01 3.77
N ILE A 45 3.85 -18.98 3.38
CA ILE A 45 3.88 -17.70 4.09
C ILE A 45 2.57 -16.96 3.81
N LEU A 46 1.93 -16.42 4.85
CA LEU A 46 0.79 -15.51 4.69
C LEU A 46 1.27 -14.05 4.71
N ILE A 47 0.93 -13.28 3.68
CA ILE A 47 1.15 -11.83 3.59
C ILE A 47 -0.15 -11.12 3.94
N ASP A 48 -0.10 -10.27 4.97
CA ASP A 48 -1.22 -9.50 5.54
C ASP A 48 -2.38 -10.35 6.11
N THR A 49 -3.26 -9.69 6.88
CA THR A 49 -4.27 -10.37 7.71
C THR A 49 -5.69 -9.82 7.57
N GLY A 50 -5.89 -8.80 6.73
CA GLY A 50 -7.20 -8.16 6.60
C GLY A 50 -7.55 -7.27 7.80
N ALA A 51 -8.78 -6.76 7.80
CA ALA A 51 -9.29 -5.81 8.80
C ALA A 51 -9.87 -6.45 10.08
N GLY A 52 -9.60 -7.74 10.32
CA GLY A 52 -10.19 -8.46 11.46
C GLY A 52 -11.69 -8.78 11.27
N ILE A 53 -12.11 -9.07 10.04
CA ILE A 53 -13.47 -9.52 9.73
C ILE A 53 -13.64 -10.98 10.22
N ALA A 54 -14.68 -11.26 10.98
CA ALA A 54 -14.88 -12.55 11.66
C ALA A 54 -14.99 -13.73 10.68
N GLU A 55 -15.48 -13.48 9.47
CA GLU A 55 -15.65 -14.46 8.39
C GLU A 55 -14.35 -14.77 7.64
N TYR A 56 -13.30 -13.96 7.79
CA TYR A 56 -12.03 -14.15 7.10
C TYR A 56 -11.25 -15.41 7.58
N PRO A 57 -11.04 -15.68 8.89
CA PRO A 57 -10.32 -16.87 9.32
C PRO A 57 -10.97 -18.21 8.86
N PRO A 58 -12.31 -18.39 8.90
CA PRO A 58 -12.95 -19.57 8.28
C PRO A 58 -12.72 -19.68 6.78
N LEU A 59 -12.77 -18.56 6.04
CA LEU A 59 -12.52 -18.53 4.60
C LEU A 59 -11.07 -18.93 4.27
N LEU A 60 -10.11 -18.37 5.00
CA LEU A 60 -8.69 -18.72 4.88
C LEU A 60 -8.46 -20.21 5.19
N ALA A 61 -9.04 -20.72 6.27
CA ALA A 61 -8.92 -22.13 6.63
C ALA A 61 -9.50 -23.06 5.56
N ARG A 62 -10.62 -22.68 4.92
CA ARG A 62 -11.19 -23.44 3.80
C ARG A 62 -10.24 -23.47 2.61
N TYR A 63 -9.69 -22.31 2.21
CA TYR A 63 -8.73 -22.23 1.11
C TYR A 63 -7.47 -23.05 1.38
N LEU A 64 -6.92 -22.99 2.60
CA LEU A 64 -5.80 -23.84 3.01
C LEU A 64 -6.14 -25.34 2.88
N GLY A 65 -7.33 -25.75 3.34
CA GLY A 65 -7.79 -27.14 3.24
C GLY A 65 -7.95 -27.63 1.80
N GLU A 66 -8.49 -26.81 0.90
CA GLU A 66 -8.59 -27.09 -0.55
C GLU A 66 -7.20 -27.31 -1.19
N ARG A 67 -6.15 -26.75 -0.60
CA ARG A 67 -4.75 -26.90 -1.02
C ARG A 67 -4.00 -28.00 -0.27
N GLY A 68 -4.65 -28.69 0.67
CA GLY A 68 -4.03 -29.71 1.51
C GLY A 68 -3.11 -29.16 2.60
N TRP A 69 -3.25 -27.88 2.96
CA TRP A 69 -2.46 -27.22 3.99
C TRP A 69 -3.27 -27.05 5.28
N SER A 70 -2.61 -27.23 6.44
CA SER A 70 -3.28 -27.10 7.75
C SER A 70 -3.24 -25.67 8.30
N GLN A 71 -2.14 -24.96 8.06
CA GLN A 71 -1.91 -23.58 8.48
C GLN A 71 -0.78 -22.93 7.64
N PRO A 72 -0.64 -21.60 7.65
CA PRO A 72 0.56 -20.92 7.15
C PRO A 72 1.79 -21.24 8.03
N SER A 73 2.99 -21.15 7.47
CA SER A 73 4.23 -21.31 8.25
C SER A 73 4.58 -20.08 9.09
N ARG A 74 4.19 -18.89 8.62
CA ARG A 74 4.33 -17.60 9.31
C ARG A 74 3.45 -16.55 8.66
N ILE A 75 3.28 -15.43 9.35
CA ILE A 75 2.63 -14.22 8.84
C ILE A 75 3.69 -13.13 8.72
N ILE A 76 3.68 -12.43 7.58
CA ILE A 76 4.44 -11.21 7.36
C ILE A 76 3.49 -10.08 6.97
N LEU A 77 3.69 -8.89 7.55
CA LEU A 77 2.81 -7.74 7.32
C LEU A 77 3.53 -6.71 6.45
N THR A 78 2.80 -6.10 5.52
CA THR A 78 3.33 -5.00 4.69
C THR A 78 3.51 -3.74 5.53
N HIS A 79 2.50 -3.33 6.29
CA HIS A 79 2.55 -2.10 7.09
C HIS A 79 1.48 -2.05 8.20
N ARG A 80 1.43 -0.93 8.93
CA ARG A 80 0.58 -0.75 10.12
C ARG A 80 -0.87 -0.30 9.88
N HIS A 81 -1.39 -0.28 8.65
CA HIS A 81 -2.81 0.06 8.49
C HIS A 81 -3.72 -1.09 8.92
N ALA A 82 -4.87 -0.72 9.49
CA ALA A 82 -5.76 -1.65 10.20
C ALA A 82 -6.27 -2.78 9.30
N ASP A 83 -6.41 -2.54 8.00
CA ASP A 83 -6.84 -3.54 7.03
C ASP A 83 -5.73 -4.51 6.60
N HIS A 84 -4.49 -4.31 7.05
CA HIS A 84 -3.38 -5.23 6.86
C HIS A 84 -3.03 -5.99 8.14
N LEU A 85 -3.01 -5.31 9.30
CA LEU A 85 -2.65 -5.93 10.59
C LEU A 85 -3.84 -6.34 11.47
N GLY A 86 -5.06 -5.92 11.14
CA GLY A 86 -6.22 -6.02 12.04
C GLY A 86 -6.61 -7.46 12.36
N GLY A 87 -6.37 -8.39 11.45
CA GLY A 87 -6.65 -9.81 11.63
C GLY A 87 -5.63 -10.58 12.49
N VAL A 88 -4.51 -9.98 12.90
CA VAL A 88 -3.43 -10.68 13.62
C VAL A 88 -3.93 -11.44 14.85
N SER A 89 -4.74 -10.79 15.70
CA SER A 89 -5.25 -11.42 16.93
C SER A 89 -6.16 -12.61 16.65
N GLN A 90 -7.03 -12.51 15.63
CA GLN A 90 -7.93 -13.60 15.22
C GLN A 90 -7.15 -14.78 14.64
N LEU A 91 -6.14 -14.50 13.81
CA LEU A 91 -5.31 -15.55 13.21
C LEU A 91 -4.45 -16.26 14.23
N ARG A 92 -3.94 -15.57 15.26
CA ARG A 92 -3.23 -16.23 16.38
C ARG A 92 -4.13 -17.13 17.22
N ALA A 93 -5.38 -16.72 17.43
CA ALA A 93 -6.36 -17.57 18.10
C ALA A 93 -6.66 -18.84 17.27
N ARG A 94 -6.68 -18.71 15.95
CA ARG A 94 -6.99 -19.81 15.01
C ARG A 94 -5.80 -20.74 14.73
N PHE A 95 -4.59 -20.20 14.63
CA PHE A 95 -3.34 -20.88 14.30
C PHE A 95 -2.36 -20.70 15.46
N ARG A 96 -2.43 -21.60 16.44
CA ARG A 96 -1.63 -21.49 17.67
C ARG A 96 -0.14 -21.55 17.36
N GLY A 97 0.61 -20.60 17.92
CA GLY A 97 2.07 -20.53 17.76
C GLY A 97 2.53 -19.89 16.45
N ILE A 98 1.63 -19.35 15.61
CA ILE A 98 2.02 -18.69 14.37
C ILE A 98 2.91 -17.46 14.65
N HIS A 99 4.09 -17.43 14.03
CA HIS A 99 4.98 -16.27 14.09
C HIS A 99 4.46 -15.15 13.20
N VAL A 100 4.52 -13.92 13.69
CA VAL A 100 4.11 -12.72 12.96
C VAL A 100 5.28 -11.76 12.90
N SER A 101 5.61 -11.27 11.71
CA SER A 101 6.71 -10.33 11.51
C SER A 101 6.28 -9.10 10.71
N LYS A 102 6.87 -7.95 11.01
CA LYS A 102 6.70 -6.68 10.26
C LYS A 102 7.94 -5.82 10.45
N MET A 103 8.13 -4.77 9.66
CA MET A 103 9.10 -3.74 10.04
C MET A 103 8.57 -2.98 11.27
N ILE A 104 9.31 -3.02 12.38
CA ILE A 104 8.98 -2.25 13.57
C ILE A 104 9.56 -0.85 13.43
N PHE A 105 8.70 0.16 13.38
CA PHE A 105 9.10 1.55 13.21
C PHE A 105 8.19 2.46 14.02
N ARG A 106 8.63 2.85 15.22
CA ARG A 106 7.89 3.77 16.11
C ARG A 106 6.46 3.29 16.44
N ASP A 107 6.21 1.99 16.41
CA ASP A 107 4.90 1.42 16.70
C ASP A 107 4.66 1.37 18.22
N ALA A 108 3.88 2.31 18.75
CA ALA A 108 3.62 2.39 20.20
C ALA A 108 2.71 1.27 20.74
N SER A 109 1.93 0.60 19.88
CA SER A 109 0.89 -0.35 20.27
C SER A 109 0.80 -1.56 19.34
N LEU A 110 1.92 -2.24 19.09
CA LEU A 110 1.88 -3.53 18.40
C LEU A 110 1.20 -4.59 19.27
N PRO A 111 0.47 -5.55 18.66
CA PRO A 111 0.10 -6.79 19.34
C PRO A 111 1.36 -7.45 19.95
N GLU A 112 1.21 -8.21 21.04
CA GLU A 112 2.37 -8.83 21.71
C GLU A 112 3.20 -9.70 20.75
N SER A 113 4.52 -9.83 20.95
CA SER A 113 5.43 -10.74 20.22
C SER A 113 5.42 -10.64 18.67
N ILE A 114 5.64 -9.45 18.12
CA ILE A 114 5.94 -9.24 16.69
C ILE A 114 7.45 -9.27 16.45
N HIS A 115 7.90 -10.00 15.44
CA HIS A 115 9.31 -10.04 15.03
C HIS A 115 9.62 -8.95 14.00
N ASP A 116 10.79 -8.34 14.13
CA ASP A 116 11.21 -7.25 13.26
C ASP A 116 11.71 -7.78 11.90
N LEU A 117 11.25 -7.15 10.81
CA LEU A 117 11.73 -7.37 9.45
C LEU A 117 12.58 -6.19 9.01
N ARG A 118 13.68 -6.51 8.32
CA ARG A 118 14.63 -5.51 7.81
C ARG A 118 14.68 -5.52 6.30
N ASP A 119 15.02 -4.35 5.73
CA ASP A 119 15.29 -4.21 4.32
C ASP A 119 16.35 -5.22 3.83
N GLY A 120 16.11 -5.82 2.66
CA GLY A 120 17.00 -6.82 2.06
C GLY A 120 16.97 -8.21 2.71
N GLN A 121 16.23 -8.39 3.81
CA GLN A 121 16.08 -9.70 4.45
C GLN A 121 15.45 -10.71 3.50
N LYS A 122 15.96 -11.93 3.49
CA LYS A 122 15.38 -13.05 2.75
C LYS A 122 14.44 -13.84 3.67
N ILE A 123 13.29 -14.22 3.14
CA ILE A 123 12.30 -15.07 3.82
C ILE A 123 11.97 -16.22 2.87
N GLU A 124 12.31 -17.43 3.30
CA GLU A 124 12.16 -18.64 2.50
C GLU A 124 10.88 -19.40 2.88
N ALA A 125 10.23 -19.96 1.87
CA ALA A 125 9.15 -20.94 1.95
C ALA A 125 9.46 -22.11 0.99
N ASP A 126 8.67 -23.17 1.04
CA ASP A 126 8.82 -24.31 0.14
C ASP A 126 8.67 -23.87 -1.33
N GLY A 127 9.79 -23.79 -2.04
CA GLY A 127 9.84 -23.39 -3.46
C GLY A 127 9.60 -21.90 -3.73
N ALA A 128 9.70 -21.02 -2.72
CA ALA A 128 9.53 -19.58 -2.89
C ALA A 128 10.48 -18.78 -1.99
N THR A 129 11.05 -17.70 -2.54
CA THR A 129 11.96 -16.79 -1.84
C THR A 129 11.43 -15.37 -1.93
N LEU A 130 11.11 -14.78 -0.78
CA LEU A 130 10.73 -13.37 -0.67
C LEU A 130 11.92 -12.53 -0.20
N ILE A 131 12.23 -11.46 -0.94
CA ILE A 131 13.16 -10.41 -0.51
C ILE A 131 12.33 -9.25 0.04
N VAL A 132 12.61 -8.85 1.27
CA VAL A 132 11.99 -7.68 1.90
C VAL A 132 12.53 -6.41 1.25
N VAL A 133 11.65 -5.53 0.79
CA VAL A 133 12.01 -4.23 0.21
C VAL A 133 11.29 -3.14 1.01
N HIS A 134 12.05 -2.36 1.78
CA HIS A 134 11.51 -1.20 2.48
C HIS A 134 11.15 -0.10 1.47
N THR A 135 9.88 0.27 1.48
CA THR A 135 9.28 1.21 0.54
C THR A 135 8.45 2.25 1.30
N PRO A 136 9.09 3.12 2.11
CA PRO A 136 8.37 4.13 2.87
C PRO A 136 7.66 5.11 1.93
N GLY A 137 6.67 5.81 2.48
CA GLY A 137 6.01 6.93 1.83
C GLY A 137 4.50 6.85 1.90
N HIS A 138 3.88 5.69 1.71
CA HIS A 138 2.47 5.49 2.09
C HIS A 138 2.34 5.38 3.62
N ALA A 139 3.18 4.55 4.22
CA ALA A 139 3.43 4.47 5.64
C ALA A 139 4.94 4.37 5.88
N SER A 140 5.42 4.84 7.03
CA SER A 140 6.86 4.87 7.33
C SER A 140 7.49 3.48 7.47
N ASP A 141 6.70 2.48 7.87
CA ASP A 141 7.11 1.08 8.02
C ASP A 141 6.81 0.20 6.80
N HIS A 142 6.39 0.78 5.68
CA HIS A 142 5.84 -0.02 4.58
C HIS A 142 6.90 -0.89 3.90
N LEU A 143 6.57 -2.18 3.76
CA LEU A 143 7.35 -3.19 3.07
C LEU A 143 6.63 -3.67 1.81
N CYS A 144 7.36 -3.76 0.70
CA CYS A 144 7.04 -4.65 -0.41
C CYS A 144 7.80 -5.97 -0.24
N TYR A 145 7.30 -7.04 -0.85
CA TYR A 145 7.98 -8.33 -0.90
C TYR A 145 8.22 -8.76 -2.35
N TYR A 146 9.47 -8.98 -2.72
CA TYR A 146 9.86 -9.43 -4.06
C TYR A 146 10.01 -10.94 -4.09
N LEU A 147 9.13 -11.62 -4.84
CA LEU A 147 9.17 -13.05 -5.09
C LEU A 147 10.13 -13.33 -6.26
N VAL A 148 11.27 -13.94 -5.94
CA VAL A 148 12.37 -14.15 -6.89
C VAL A 148 11.95 -15.06 -8.04
N GLU A 149 11.26 -16.16 -7.74
CA GLU A 149 10.94 -17.22 -8.69
C GLU A 149 9.96 -16.76 -9.79
N GLU A 150 9.06 -15.83 -9.46
CA GLU A 150 8.08 -15.29 -10.41
C GLU A 150 8.42 -13.89 -10.91
N LYS A 151 9.51 -13.30 -10.43
CA LYS A 151 9.84 -11.87 -10.64
C LYS A 151 8.64 -10.99 -10.31
N ALA A 152 7.98 -11.26 -9.17
CA ALA A 152 6.73 -10.63 -8.81
C ALA A 152 6.88 -9.77 -7.54
N LEU A 153 6.13 -8.68 -7.45
CA LEU A 153 6.10 -7.84 -6.24
C LEU A 153 4.75 -7.91 -5.56
N PHE A 154 4.76 -8.20 -4.26
CA PHE A 154 3.66 -7.88 -3.37
C PHE A 154 3.85 -6.44 -2.91
N THR A 155 3.03 -5.53 -3.42
CA THR A 155 3.28 -4.07 -3.30
C THR A 155 2.57 -3.42 -2.12
N GLY A 156 1.77 -4.17 -1.35
CA GLY A 156 0.89 -3.57 -0.35
C GLY A 156 0.09 -2.43 -0.97
N ASP A 157 0.16 -1.27 -0.33
CA ASP A 157 -0.52 -0.04 -0.73
C ASP A 157 0.37 0.94 -1.52
N VAL A 158 1.59 0.55 -1.90
CA VAL A 158 2.49 1.43 -2.68
C VAL A 158 2.04 1.51 -4.15
N VAL A 159 1.66 0.39 -4.75
CA VAL A 159 1.13 0.31 -6.12
C VAL A 159 -0.13 -0.56 -6.13
N LEU A 160 -1.25 0.01 -6.57
CA LEU A 160 -2.58 -0.60 -6.58
C LEU A 160 -3.13 -0.77 -8.01
N ALA A 161 -4.15 -1.62 -8.13
CA ALA A 161 -4.93 -1.73 -9.34
C ALA A 161 -6.13 -0.78 -9.33
N GLY A 162 -6.18 0.17 -10.27
CA GLY A 162 -7.37 0.98 -10.57
C GLY A 162 -7.33 2.44 -10.07
N SER A 163 -6.91 2.68 -8.83
CA SER A 163 -6.73 4.03 -8.28
C SER A 163 -5.28 4.28 -7.88
N THR A 164 -4.95 5.51 -7.50
CA THR A 164 -3.66 5.86 -6.92
C THR A 164 -3.73 5.79 -5.40
N THR A 165 -2.63 5.39 -4.75
CA THR A 165 -2.55 5.37 -3.29
C THR A 165 -2.62 6.77 -2.66
N VAL A 166 -3.08 6.84 -1.42
CA VAL A 166 -3.05 8.05 -0.60
C VAL A 166 -1.70 8.13 0.12
N ILE A 167 -1.18 9.33 0.31
CA ILE A 167 0.08 9.58 1.02
C ILE A 167 -0.27 10.49 2.20
N PRO A 168 -0.68 9.90 3.34
CA PRO A 168 -1.21 10.66 4.47
C PRO A 168 -0.10 11.46 5.14
N SER A 169 -0.25 12.77 5.28
CA SER A 169 0.84 13.64 5.72
C SER A 169 1.31 13.46 7.18
N GLY A 170 0.60 12.63 7.96
CA GLY A 170 0.95 12.29 9.34
C GLY A 170 1.91 11.08 9.52
N ASP A 171 1.99 10.18 8.53
CA ASP A 171 2.86 8.99 8.58
C ASP A 171 3.50 8.65 7.21
N GLY A 172 2.94 9.19 6.14
CA GLY A 172 3.45 9.13 4.79
C GLY A 172 4.23 10.38 4.38
N ASP A 173 5.07 10.21 3.37
CA ASP A 173 5.91 11.24 2.78
C ASP A 173 6.06 10.99 1.28
N LEU A 174 5.72 11.99 0.46
CA LEU A 174 5.74 11.82 -1.00
C LEU A 174 7.16 11.76 -1.57
N LEU A 175 8.15 12.40 -0.95
CA LEU A 175 9.54 12.32 -1.42
C LEU A 175 10.08 10.90 -1.22
N ASP A 176 9.81 10.32 -0.05
CA ASP A 176 10.15 8.94 0.27
C ASP A 176 9.37 7.98 -0.64
N TYR A 177 8.07 8.23 -0.87
CA TYR A 177 7.24 7.46 -1.80
C TYR A 177 7.80 7.46 -3.23
N MET A 178 8.20 8.62 -3.76
CA MET A 178 8.79 8.72 -5.10
C MET A 178 10.15 8.00 -5.18
N SER A 179 10.92 8.01 -4.10
CA SER A 179 12.17 7.26 -3.99
C SER A 179 11.90 5.75 -3.97
N SER A 180 10.85 5.32 -3.27
CA SER A 180 10.36 3.93 -3.25
C SER A 180 9.91 3.46 -4.63
N LEU A 181 9.12 4.26 -5.36
CA LEU A 181 8.71 3.91 -6.74
C LEU A 181 9.91 3.74 -7.68
N LYS A 182 10.90 4.65 -7.61
CA LYS A 182 12.14 4.54 -8.39
C LYS A 182 12.95 3.30 -8.02
N ARG A 183 13.00 2.96 -6.74
CA ARG A 183 13.65 1.73 -6.26
C ARG A 183 12.96 0.49 -6.84
N LEU A 184 11.63 0.43 -6.79
CA LEU A 184 10.85 -0.67 -7.35
C LEU A 184 11.00 -0.78 -8.87
N GLN A 185 11.08 0.35 -9.58
CA GLN A 185 11.34 0.40 -11.01
C GLN A 185 12.71 -0.18 -11.39
N GLY A 186 13.70 -0.11 -10.50
CA GLY A 186 15.03 -0.70 -10.70
C GLY A 186 15.09 -2.22 -10.47
N LEU A 187 14.02 -2.85 -10.01
CA LEU A 187 13.95 -4.30 -9.82
C LEU A 187 13.53 -5.00 -11.12
N ASP A 188 13.99 -6.23 -11.32
CA ASP A 188 13.54 -7.08 -12.43
C ASP A 188 12.15 -7.65 -12.12
N VAL A 189 11.12 -6.84 -12.35
CA VAL A 189 9.72 -7.12 -12.03
C VAL A 189 8.95 -7.38 -13.29
N ARG A 190 8.18 -8.46 -13.30
CA ARG A 190 7.21 -8.78 -14.33
C ARG A 190 5.81 -8.36 -13.91
N ARG A 191 5.33 -8.84 -12.76
CA ARG A 191 3.95 -8.66 -12.31
C ARG A 191 3.85 -8.14 -10.88
N ILE A 192 2.72 -7.56 -10.53
CA ILE A 192 2.43 -7.01 -9.21
C ILE A 192 1.17 -7.66 -8.63
N TYR A 193 1.27 -8.05 -7.36
CA TYR A 193 0.22 -8.51 -6.47
C TYR A 193 -0.13 -7.40 -5.49
N PRO A 194 -1.10 -6.52 -5.81
CA PRO A 194 -1.43 -5.38 -4.97
C PRO A 194 -2.26 -5.80 -3.76
N ALA A 195 -2.29 -4.98 -2.71
CA ALA A 195 -3.22 -5.17 -1.60
C ALA A 195 -4.68 -5.02 -2.01
N HIS A 196 -4.98 -4.24 -3.05
CA HIS A 196 -6.35 -4.02 -3.51
C HIS A 196 -6.46 -4.12 -5.02
N GLY A 197 -7.55 -4.76 -5.46
CA GLY A 197 -7.87 -4.97 -6.87
C GLY A 197 -7.20 -6.19 -7.50
N PRO A 198 -7.29 -6.33 -8.83
CA PRO A 198 -6.75 -7.48 -9.55
C PRO A 198 -5.22 -7.49 -9.63
N VAL A 199 -4.67 -8.65 -10.00
CA VAL A 199 -3.25 -8.78 -10.37
C VAL A 199 -2.91 -7.85 -11.52
N ILE A 200 -1.74 -7.24 -11.47
CA ILE A 200 -1.21 -6.37 -12.53
C ILE A 200 -0.14 -7.14 -13.28
N GLU A 201 -0.42 -7.50 -14.54
CA GLU A 201 0.48 -8.32 -15.36
C GLU A 201 1.68 -7.57 -15.92
N ASP A 202 1.54 -6.26 -16.15
CA ASP A 202 2.61 -5.37 -16.58
C ASP A 202 3.03 -4.47 -15.41
N GLY A 203 3.84 -5.06 -14.52
CA GLY A 203 4.37 -4.38 -13.34
C GLY A 203 5.19 -3.13 -13.68
N PRO A 204 6.16 -3.20 -14.60
CA PRO A 204 6.97 -2.04 -15.00
C PRO A 204 6.13 -0.88 -15.52
N ALA A 205 5.17 -1.14 -16.43
CA ALA A 205 4.32 -0.09 -16.95
C ALA A 205 3.49 0.57 -15.83
N ARG A 206 2.92 -0.23 -14.91
CA ARG A 206 2.13 0.32 -13.80
C ARG A 206 2.95 1.17 -12.83
N ILE A 207 4.19 0.78 -12.52
CA ILE A 207 5.09 1.61 -11.69
C ILE A 207 5.39 2.93 -12.40
N GLN A 208 5.65 2.89 -13.71
CA GLN A 208 5.90 4.09 -14.51
C GLN A 208 4.67 5.02 -14.55
N GLU A 209 3.46 4.48 -14.78
CA GLU A 209 2.20 5.24 -14.73
C GLU A 209 2.05 5.99 -13.40
N TYR A 210 2.40 5.34 -12.30
CA TYR A 210 2.37 5.94 -10.97
C TYR A 210 3.36 7.10 -10.82
N ILE A 211 4.60 6.93 -11.28
CA ILE A 211 5.62 7.98 -11.30
C ILE A 211 5.12 9.18 -12.13
N ASP A 212 4.64 8.91 -13.34
CA ASP A 212 4.18 9.95 -14.27
C ASP A 212 2.98 10.72 -13.73
N HIS A 213 2.03 10.02 -13.10
CA HIS A 213 0.88 10.66 -12.47
C HIS A 213 1.31 11.63 -11.36
N ARG A 214 2.28 11.26 -10.51
CA ARG A 214 2.80 12.17 -9.46
C ARG A 214 3.55 13.35 -10.06
N LEU A 215 4.41 13.11 -11.06
CA LEU A 215 5.13 14.21 -11.71
C LEU A 215 4.19 15.17 -12.46
N MET A 216 3.13 14.64 -13.09
CA MET A 216 2.07 15.45 -13.69
C MET A 216 1.40 16.33 -12.64
N ARG A 217 1.00 15.76 -11.50
CA ARG A 217 0.34 16.53 -10.44
C ARG A 217 1.26 17.59 -9.85
N GLU A 218 2.54 17.28 -9.66
CA GLU A 218 3.54 18.25 -9.21
C GLU A 218 3.66 19.44 -10.17
N ARG A 219 3.72 19.18 -11.49
CA ARG A 219 3.75 20.25 -12.49
C ARG A 219 2.52 21.16 -12.39
N GLN A 220 1.33 20.58 -12.24
CA GLN A 220 0.09 21.36 -12.07
C GLN A 220 0.13 22.27 -10.83
N ILE A 221 0.67 21.77 -9.71
CA ILE A 221 0.81 22.53 -8.47
C ILE A 221 1.82 23.67 -8.63
N LEU A 222 2.96 23.41 -9.26
CA LEU A 222 3.97 24.44 -9.53
C LEU A 222 3.42 25.53 -10.47
N THR A 223 2.68 25.15 -11.51
CA THR A 223 1.97 26.12 -12.38
C THR A 223 0.97 26.94 -11.58
N ALA A 224 0.15 26.32 -10.73
CA ALA A 224 -0.82 27.01 -9.90
C ALA A 224 -0.16 28.05 -8.96
N LEU A 225 0.96 27.69 -8.33
CA LEU A 225 1.76 28.61 -7.53
C LEU A 225 2.35 29.76 -8.36
N GLY A 226 2.84 29.46 -9.57
CA GLY A 226 3.36 30.46 -10.51
C GLY A 226 2.29 31.46 -10.97
N ASP A 227 1.04 31.02 -11.06
CA ASP A 227 -0.13 31.85 -11.36
C ASP A 227 -0.65 32.62 -10.13
N GLY A 228 0.02 32.52 -8.98
CA GLY A 228 -0.30 33.25 -7.76
C GLY A 228 -1.30 32.60 -6.82
N LEU A 229 -1.75 31.35 -7.09
CA LEU A 229 -2.60 30.60 -6.16
C LEU A 229 -1.74 30.12 -4.98
N ALA A 230 -2.06 30.56 -3.78
CA ALA A 230 -1.19 30.41 -2.63
C ALA A 230 -1.74 29.45 -1.57
N THR A 231 -2.97 28.98 -1.68
CA THR A 231 -3.59 28.10 -0.69
C THR A 231 -4.03 26.77 -1.31
N ILE A 232 -4.08 25.70 -0.50
CA ILE A 232 -4.55 24.39 -0.96
C ILE A 232 -5.96 24.44 -1.54
N PRO A 233 -6.96 25.13 -0.94
CA PRO A 233 -8.30 25.24 -1.52
C PRO A 233 -8.31 25.88 -2.92
N GLU A 234 -7.53 26.94 -3.15
CA GLU A 234 -7.40 27.59 -4.47
C GLU A 234 -6.81 26.62 -5.51
N MET A 235 -5.75 25.90 -5.14
CA MET A 235 -5.12 24.91 -6.00
C MET A 235 -6.07 23.76 -6.31
N VAL A 236 -6.80 23.24 -5.31
CA VAL A 236 -7.77 22.16 -5.51
C VAL A 236 -8.89 22.58 -6.45
N ALA A 237 -9.45 23.78 -6.26
CA ALA A 237 -10.50 24.31 -7.13
C ALA A 237 -10.06 24.41 -8.60
N LYS A 238 -8.79 24.75 -8.87
CA LYS A 238 -8.24 24.82 -10.23
C LYS A 238 -7.85 23.45 -10.80
N ILE A 239 -7.13 22.65 -10.01
CA ILE A 239 -6.47 21.43 -10.46
C ILE A 239 -7.44 20.24 -10.53
N TYR A 240 -8.52 20.28 -9.75
CA TYR A 240 -9.54 19.23 -9.63
C TYR A 240 -10.94 19.75 -9.98
N ALA A 241 -11.03 20.72 -10.90
CA ALA A 241 -12.30 21.34 -11.31
C ALA A 241 -13.35 20.32 -11.80
N ASP A 242 -12.91 19.25 -12.48
CA ASP A 242 -13.77 18.18 -13.00
C ASP A 242 -14.05 17.06 -11.98
N VAL A 243 -13.52 17.16 -10.76
CA VAL A 243 -13.73 16.16 -9.70
C VAL A 243 -14.88 16.58 -8.81
N VAL A 244 -15.78 15.63 -8.51
CA VAL A 244 -16.94 15.88 -7.66
C VAL A 244 -16.51 16.42 -6.27
N PRO A 245 -17.22 17.43 -5.71
CA PRO A 245 -16.81 18.10 -4.47
C PRO A 245 -16.60 17.16 -3.28
N ALA A 246 -17.33 16.05 -3.22
CA ALA A 246 -17.19 15.03 -2.18
C ALA A 246 -15.78 14.41 -2.10
N LEU A 247 -14.99 14.46 -3.19
CA LEU A 247 -13.62 13.93 -3.24
C LEU A 247 -12.55 15.03 -3.03
N HIS A 248 -12.95 16.31 -2.91
CA HIS A 248 -12.00 17.41 -2.70
C HIS A 248 -11.18 17.27 -1.41
N PRO A 249 -11.68 16.72 -0.28
CA PRO A 249 -10.82 16.46 0.88
C PRO A 249 -9.64 15.52 0.58
N MET A 250 -9.81 14.52 -0.28
CA MET A 250 -8.72 13.65 -0.72
C MET A 250 -7.79 14.37 -1.71
N ALA A 251 -8.34 15.20 -2.58
CA ALA A 251 -7.55 16.06 -3.46
C ALA A 251 -6.66 17.03 -2.66
N SER A 252 -7.18 17.63 -1.59
CA SER A 252 -6.42 18.49 -0.67
C SER A 252 -5.24 17.76 -0.05
N GLN A 253 -5.43 16.52 0.42
CA GLN A 253 -4.32 15.71 0.95
C GLN A 253 -3.25 15.43 -0.12
N SER A 254 -3.67 15.14 -1.36
CA SER A 254 -2.74 14.99 -2.48
C SER A 254 -1.93 16.26 -2.71
N VAL A 255 -2.58 17.43 -2.80
CA VAL A 255 -1.89 18.72 -2.97
C VAL A 255 -0.94 19.01 -1.80
N GLU A 256 -1.38 18.80 -0.56
CA GLU A 256 -0.56 18.97 0.64
C GLU A 256 0.70 18.10 0.61
N SER A 257 0.58 16.81 0.25
CA SER A 257 1.72 15.90 0.16
C SER A 257 2.77 16.37 -0.86
N HIS A 258 2.32 16.91 -2.00
CA HIS A 258 3.18 17.52 -3.01
C HIS A 258 3.88 18.78 -2.50
N LEU A 259 3.14 19.67 -1.85
CA LEU A 259 3.71 20.90 -1.29
C LEU A 259 4.76 20.60 -0.21
N LYS A 260 4.48 19.64 0.69
CA LYS A 260 5.45 19.18 1.70
C LYS A 260 6.71 18.58 1.08
N LYS A 261 6.57 17.75 0.03
CA LYS A 261 7.73 17.29 -0.76
C LYS A 261 8.52 18.46 -1.34
N LEU A 262 7.85 19.43 -1.97
CA LEU A 262 8.50 20.58 -2.59
C LEU A 262 9.21 21.49 -1.57
N VAL A 263 8.70 21.60 -0.33
CA VAL A 263 9.39 22.25 0.78
C VAL A 263 10.67 21.51 1.14
N ARG A 264 10.63 20.18 1.27
CA ARG A 264 11.84 19.37 1.53
C ARG A 264 12.89 19.51 0.42
N GLU A 265 12.46 19.71 -0.82
CA GLU A 265 13.33 19.96 -1.98
C GLU A 265 13.81 21.42 -2.07
N GLY A 266 13.38 22.32 -1.18
CA GLY A 266 13.75 23.73 -1.19
C GLY A 266 13.15 24.53 -2.35
N ARG A 267 12.04 24.05 -2.95
CA ARG A 267 11.39 24.66 -4.12
C ARG A 267 10.16 25.50 -3.75
N VAL A 268 9.59 25.25 -2.59
CA VAL A 268 8.41 25.95 -2.06
C VAL A 268 8.67 26.32 -0.60
N LEU A 269 8.09 27.43 -0.14
CA LEU A 269 8.04 27.83 1.27
C LEU A 269 6.59 27.74 1.77
N GLU A 270 6.43 27.28 3.01
CA GLU A 270 5.17 27.34 3.74
C GLU A 270 5.19 28.49 4.74
N THR A 271 4.15 29.33 4.71
CA THR A 271 3.83 30.29 5.76
C THR A 271 2.55 29.83 6.45
N VAL A 272 2.69 29.32 7.68
CA VAL A 272 1.56 28.92 8.51
C VAL A 272 0.79 30.17 8.94
N VAL A 273 -0.52 30.19 8.69
CA VAL A 273 -1.42 31.26 9.11
C VAL A 273 -2.33 30.71 10.20
N ARG A 274 -2.41 31.42 11.33
CA ARG A 274 -3.30 31.02 12.43
C ARG A 274 -4.75 31.16 11.99
N ASP A 275 -5.58 30.15 12.28
CA ASP A 275 -7.02 30.12 12.01
C ASP A 275 -7.41 30.31 10.53
N ALA A 276 -6.48 30.07 9.60
CA ALA A 276 -6.69 30.14 8.15
C ALA A 276 -5.79 29.12 7.41
N PRO A 277 -6.04 28.83 6.12
CA PRO A 277 -5.17 27.95 5.35
C PRO A 277 -3.73 28.48 5.27
N SER A 278 -2.73 27.58 5.43
CA SER A 278 -1.34 27.90 5.14
C SER A 278 -1.19 28.47 3.73
N ARG A 279 -0.24 29.41 3.59
CA ARG A 279 0.13 30.00 2.30
C ARG A 279 1.43 29.38 1.80
N TRP A 280 1.51 29.16 0.50
CA TRP A 280 2.60 28.48 -0.17
C TRP A 280 3.13 29.35 -1.31
N LEU A 281 4.46 29.44 -1.44
CA LEU A 281 5.12 30.28 -2.44
C LEU A 281 6.32 29.56 -3.06
N LEU A 282 6.56 29.78 -4.35
CA LEU A 282 7.79 29.30 -5.01
C LEU A 282 9.02 30.00 -4.43
N VAL A 283 10.08 29.22 -4.20
CA VAL A 283 11.42 29.78 -3.97
C VAL A 283 11.96 30.28 -5.31
N ARG A 284 12.45 31.52 -5.32
CA ARG A 284 13.07 32.14 -6.50
C ARG A 284 14.57 31.91 -6.52
#